data_AF-A0A640KIZ4-F1
#
_entry.id   AF-A0A640KIZ4-F1
#
_cell.length_a   1.000
_cell.length_b   1.000
_cell.length_c   1.000
_cell.angle_alpha   90.00
_cell.angle_beta   90.00
_cell.angle_gamma   90.00
#
_symmetry.space_group_name_H-M   'P 1'
#
loop_
_entity.id
_entity.type
_entity.pdbx_description
1 polymer ?
#
loop_
_entity_poly.entity_id
_entity_poly.type
_entity_poly.pdbx_seq_one_letter_code
_entity_poly.pdbx_strand_id
1 'polypeptide(L)' 'MTSTFTALDELEREMNKYLDNTQTTGSGDIEPVLFHSARVQLDIQDLSQRVQQKSIALEDRSRSL' A
#
# COMPACT_ATOMS: atom_id res chain seq x y z
N MET A 1 -13.58 -6.56 -18.30
CA MET A 1 -13.38 -5.52 -17.27
C MET A 1 -12.03 -5.79 -16.65
N THR A 2 -11.04 -4.92 -16.88
CA THR A 2 -9.72 -5.02 -16.23
C THR A 2 -9.88 -4.61 -14.79
N SER A 3 -9.90 -5.58 -13.87
CA SER A 3 -9.85 -5.29 -12.44
C SER A 3 -8.55 -4.55 -12.15
N THR A 4 -8.64 -3.30 -11.70
CA THR A 4 -7.49 -2.53 -11.24
C THR A 4 -6.99 -3.21 -9.98
N PHE A 5 -5.96 -4.04 -10.10
CA PHE A 5 -5.32 -4.68 -8.97
C PHE A 5 -4.63 -3.59 -8.13
N THR A 6 -5.08 -3.38 -6.91
CA THR A 6 -4.48 -2.41 -5.99
C THR A 6 -3.26 -3.03 -5.31
N ALA A 7 -2.32 -2.21 -4.82
CA ALA A 7 -1.16 -2.70 -4.08
C ALA A 7 -1.57 -3.51 -2.82
N LEU A 8 -2.73 -3.20 -2.24
CA LEU A 8 -3.32 -3.97 -1.13
C LEU A 8 -3.78 -5.37 -1.58
N ASP A 9 -4.39 -5.49 -2.76
CA ASP A 9 -4.78 -6.80 -3.31
C ASP A 9 -3.54 -7.67 -3.57
N GLU A 10 -2.42 -7.07 -4.00
CA GLU A 10 -1.15 -7.81 -4.20
C GLU A 10 -0.59 -8.30 -2.87
N LEU A 11 -0.59 -7.45 -1.84
CA LEU A 11 -0.16 -7.81 -0.51
C LEU A 11 -1.03 -8.94 0.08
N GLU A 12 -2.35 -8.83 -0.05
CA GLU A 12 -3.28 -9.87 0.42
C GLU A 12 -3.01 -11.21 -0.26
N ARG A 13 -2.81 -11.21 -1.58
CA ARG A 13 -2.47 -12.43 -2.32
C ARG A 13 -1.17 -13.05 -1.84
N GLU A 14 -0.10 -12.27 -1.68
CA GLU A 14 1.18 -12.83 -1.21
C GLU A 14 1.12 -13.31 0.25
N MET A 15 0.34 -12.63 1.11
CA MET A 15 0.08 -13.11 2.48
C MET A 15 -0.62 -14.47 2.47
N ASN A 16 -1.68 -14.62 1.68
CA ASN A 16 -2.42 -15.88 1.58
C ASN A 16 -1.50 -17.00 1.07
N LYS A 17 -0.70 -16.72 0.04
CA LYS A 17 0.29 -17.67 -0.48
C LYS A 17 1.35 -18.07 0.57
N TYR A 18 1.86 -17.12 1.33
CA TYR A 18 2.82 -17.40 2.42
C TYR A 18 2.19 -18.29 3.50
N LEU A 19 0.96 -17.99 3.92
CA LEU A 19 0.24 -18.77 4.92
C LEU A 19 -0.04 -20.19 4.42
N ASP A 20 -0.54 -20.33 3.19
CA ASP A 20 -0.81 -21.63 2.56
C ASP A 20 0.47 -22.48 2.46
N ASN A 21 1.58 -21.89 2.01
CA ASN A 21 2.87 -22.59 1.90
C ASN A 21 3.40 -23.02 3.29
N THR A 22 3.28 -22.15 4.29
CA THR A 22 3.68 -22.45 5.66
C THR A 22 2.85 -23.59 6.24
N GLN A 23 1.53 -23.59 6.01
CA GLN A 23 0.65 -24.65 6.46
C GLN A 23 0.89 -25.99 5.75
N THR A 24 1.14 -25.96 4.44
CA THR A 24 1.28 -27.18 3.63
C THR A 24 2.66 -27.81 3.71
N THR A 25 3.72 -27.01 3.81
CA THR A 25 5.11 -27.50 3.75
C THR A 25 5.90 -27.29 5.04
N GLY A 26 5.36 -26.55 6.01
CA GLY A 26 6.08 -26.15 7.23
C GLY A 26 7.11 -25.04 7.02
N SER A 27 7.23 -24.50 5.81
CA SER A 27 8.14 -23.42 5.44
C SER A 27 7.46 -22.47 4.45
N GLY A 28 7.61 -21.16 4.67
CA GLY A 28 7.05 -20.15 3.79
C GLY A 28 8.10 -19.08 3.51
N ASP A 29 8.20 -18.65 2.25
CA ASP A 29 9.00 -17.49 1.87
C ASP A 29 8.21 -16.21 2.19
N ILE A 30 8.71 -15.44 3.17
CA ILE A 30 8.09 -14.21 3.65
C ILE A 30 8.53 -12.98 2.83
N GLU A 31 9.61 -13.08 2.04
CA GLU A 31 10.18 -11.93 1.31
C GLU A 31 9.15 -11.22 0.39
N PRO A 32 8.29 -11.94 -0.37
CA PRO A 32 7.25 -11.30 -1.17
C PRO A 32 6.27 -10.48 -0.33
N VAL A 33 5.88 -10.96 0.85
CA VAL A 33 4.97 -10.24 1.77
C VAL A 33 5.62 -8.94 2.23
N LEU A 34 6.91 -8.99 2.60
CA LEU A 34 7.66 -7.80 3.03
C LEU A 34 7.79 -6.77 1.91
N PHE A 35 8.09 -7.23 0.69
CA PHE A 35 8.19 -6.37 -0.48
C PHE A 35 6.88 -5.64 -0.78
N HIS A 36 5.76 -6.36 -0.86
CA HIS A 36 4.47 -5.73 -1.16
C HIS A 36 3.97 -4.85 0.00
N SER A 37 4.31 -5.18 1.25
CA SER A 37 4.04 -4.33 2.41
C SER A 37 4.77 -2.99 2.31
N ALA A 38 6.06 -3.00 1.96
CA ALA A 38 6.83 -1.78 1.74
C ALA A 38 6.25 -0.93 0.60
N ARG A 39 5.78 -1.56 -0.48
CA ARG A 39 5.11 -0.86 -1.59
C ARG A 39 3.84 -0.14 -1.14
N VAL A 40 2.98 -0.82 -0.37
CA VAL A 40 1.77 -0.20 0.21
C VAL A 40 2.12 0.99 1.11
N GLN A 41 3.17 0.88 1.91
CA GLN A 41 3.62 1.99 2.77
C GLN A 41 4.06 3.21 1.94
N LEU A 42 4.77 3.01 0.84
CA LEU A 42 5.17 4.10 -0.07
C LEU A 42 3.96 4.78 -0.70
N ASP A 43 2.96 4.01 -1.16
CA ASP A 43 1.74 4.56 -1.74
C ASP A 43 0.96 5.41 -0.70
N ILE A 44 0.91 4.98 0.56
CA ILE A 44 0.30 5.73 1.66
C ILE A 44 1.07 7.02 1.95
N GLN A 45 2.40 6.96 1.97
CA GLN A 45 3.25 8.14 2.20
C GLN A 45 3.07 9.19 1.11
N ASP A 46 3.08 8.77 -0.17
CA ASP A 46 2.85 9.65 -1.31
C ASP A 46 1.45 10.29 -1.25
N LEU A 47 0.41 9.51 -0.97
CA LEU A 47 -0.95 10.04 -0.80
C LEU A 47 -1.03 11.05 0.34
N SER A 48 -0.40 10.75 1.48
CA SER A 48 -0.37 11.64 2.64
C SER A 48 0.30 12.97 2.31
N GLN A 49 1.43 12.94 1.58
CA GLN A 49 2.12 14.15 1.13
C GLN A 49 1.25 14.98 0.19
N ARG A 50 0.56 14.34 -0.78
CA ARG A 50 -0.35 15.04 -1.69
C ARG A 50 -1.53 15.69 -0.95
N VAL A 51 -2.09 15.02 0.05
CA VAL A 51 -3.15 15.58 0.91
C VAL A 51 -2.63 16.80 1.68
N GLN A 52 -1.45 16.69 2.31
CA GLN A 52 -0.82 17.80 3.04
C GLN A 52 -0.59 19.01 2.13
N GLN A 53 -0.01 18.81 0.94
CA GLN A 53 0.22 19.88 -0.04
C GLN A 53 -1.08 20.58 -0.45
N LYS A 54 -2.15 19.81 -0.70
CA LYS A 54 -3.47 20.38 -1.02
C LYS A 54 -4.06 21.16 0.16
N SER A 55 -3.89 20.68 1.39
CA SER A 55 -4.34 21.38 2.60
C SER A 55 -3.67 22.75 2.72
N ILE A 56 -2.35 22.80 2.58
CA ILE A 56 -1.57 24.05 2.64
C ILE A 56 -2.06 25.03 1.56
N ALA A 57 -2.21 24.57 0.32
CA ALA A 57 -2.67 25.43 -0.77
C ALA A 57 -4.08 26.01 -0.54
N LEU A 58 -4.97 25.24 0.11
CA LEU A 58 -6.31 25.73 0.48
C LEU A 58 -6.26 26.73 1.63
N GLU A 59 -5.42 26.51 2.64
CA GLU A 59 -5.21 27.44 3.75
C GLU A 59 -4.62 28.77 3.28
N ASP A 60 -3.60 28.74 2.42
CA ASP A 60 -2.98 29.93 1.83
C ASP A 60 -3.98 30.73 1.00
N ARG A 61 -4.81 30.04 0.21
CA ARG A 61 -5.90 30.68 -0.55
C ARG A 61 -6.94 31.31 0.37
N SER A 62 -7.28 30.67 1.49
CA SER A 62 -8.23 31.22 2.46
C SER A 62 -7.69 32.46 3.19
N ARG A 63 -6.37 32.58 3.37
CA ARG A 63 -5.74 33.72 4.05
C ARG A 63 -5.49 34.92 3.14
N SER A 64 -5.54 34.71 1.82
CA SER A 64 -5.33 35.75 0.80
C SER A 64 -6.64 36.37 0.28
N LEU A 65 -7.79 35.89 0.78
CA LEU A 65 -9.13 36.45 0.57
C LEU A 65 -9.58 37.24 1.81
#